data_AF-A0A1Q9K6R6-F1
#
_entry.id   AF-A0A1Q9K6R6-F1
#
_cell.length_a   1.000
_cell.length_b   1.000
_cell.length_c   1.000
_cell.angle_alpha   90.00
_cell.angle_beta   90.00
_cell.angle_gamma   90.00
#
_symmetry.space_group_name_H-M   'P 1'
#
loop_
_entity.id
_entity.type
_entity.pdbx_description
1 polymer ?
#
loop_
_entity_poly.entity_id
_entity_poly.type
_entity_poly.pdbx_seq_one_letter_code
_entity_poly.pdbx_strand_id
1 'polypeptide(L)'
;MRKRLFAVFLVIFGLCIMGTGCGNNEKEATTETTAATEEKTKKEENVKTATLFIGKKGDYGRYYYNYKGTLTPRKLMKGIEKTTGWNLTLNKRVTKRADGYIICFSKKSVLYTGQKNEESDEFYIPYKEYFYQSVLDSIRQTIRYNLKKDGETMNIYYWGKEDTPLNISELHLTIPMNQPYKGLGDFKSTQVKKTDTSVIYDVEGVFLGMKDEETVRMKVRGEEQSYRVTYPKLLPIFKAGNSGQTMKIQITEDMATGEKLVTKIY
;
A
#
# COMPACT_ATOMS: atom_id res chain seq x y z
N MET A 1 -22.76 7.24 -28.77
CA MET A 1 -23.70 6.11 -28.59
C MET A 1 -22.93 4.80 -28.79
N ARG A 2 -22.97 3.91 -27.79
CA ARG A 2 -23.16 2.45 -27.89
C ARG A 2 -22.84 1.82 -26.53
N LYS A 3 -23.90 1.55 -25.77
CA LYS A 3 -23.89 0.76 -24.53
C LYS A 3 -23.92 -0.71 -24.93
N ARG A 4 -23.16 -1.58 -24.25
CA ARG A 4 -23.36 -3.03 -24.30
C ARG A 4 -23.65 -3.52 -22.89
N LEU A 5 -24.93 -3.83 -22.65
CA LEU A 5 -25.42 -4.63 -21.54
C LEU A 5 -25.05 -6.09 -21.83
N PHE A 6 -24.61 -6.82 -20.80
CA PHE A 6 -24.77 -8.27 -20.74
C PHE A 6 -25.50 -8.60 -19.43
N ALA A 7 -26.75 -9.02 -19.58
CA ALA A 7 -27.53 -9.68 -18.54
C ALA A 7 -27.40 -11.18 -18.78
N VAL A 8 -27.07 -11.94 -17.72
CA VAL A 8 -27.13 -13.41 -17.75
C VAL A 8 -28.19 -13.85 -16.76
N PHE A 9 -29.30 -14.34 -17.33
CA PHE A 9 -30.31 -15.15 -16.67
C PHE A 9 -29.76 -16.57 -16.45
N LEU A 10 -29.99 -17.17 -15.28
CA LEU A 10 -29.88 -18.62 -15.11
C LEU A 10 -31.02 -19.16 -14.23
N VAL A 11 -32.05 -19.54 -14.99
CA VAL A 11 -33.02 -20.64 -14.88
C VAL A 11 -33.01 -21.49 -13.59
N ILE A 12 -34.22 -21.55 -13.01
CA ILE A 12 -34.72 -22.45 -11.98
C ILE A 12 -34.79 -23.90 -12.50
N PHE A 13 -34.29 -24.86 -11.71
CA PHE A 13 -34.69 -26.26 -11.83
C PHE A 13 -35.19 -26.75 -10.47
N GLY A 14 -36.49 -27.03 -10.40
CA GLY A 14 -37.11 -27.73 -9.29
C GLY A 14 -36.90 -29.24 -9.44
N LEU A 15 -36.76 -29.92 -8.31
CA LEU A 15 -36.98 -31.36 -8.22
C LEU A 15 -37.75 -31.66 -6.94
N CYS A 16 -39.03 -32.03 -7.12
CA CYS A 16 -39.85 -32.69 -6.11
C CYS A 16 -39.38 -34.14 -5.95
N ILE A 17 -39.16 -34.58 -4.71
CA ILE A 17 -39.27 -36.00 -4.36
C ILE A 17 -40.19 -36.09 -3.15
N MET A 18 -41.37 -36.66 -3.39
CA MET A 18 -42.28 -37.13 -2.36
C MET A 18 -41.75 -38.46 -1.83
N GLY A 19 -41.75 -38.61 -0.51
CA GLY A 19 -41.50 -39.88 0.18
C GLY A 19 -42.46 -39.99 1.34
N THR A 20 -43.60 -40.63 1.09
CA THR A 20 -44.56 -41.13 2.09
C THR A 20 -43.92 -42.28 2.85
N GLY A 21 -43.88 -42.19 4.18
CA GLY A 21 -43.52 -43.30 5.07
C GLY A 21 -44.37 -43.22 6.34
N CYS A 22 -45.41 -44.05 6.40
CA CYS A 22 -46.25 -44.25 7.57
C CYS A 22 -45.51 -45.10 8.62
N GLY A 23 -45.68 -44.77 9.89
CA GLY A 23 -45.25 -45.59 11.02
C GLY A 23 -45.84 -45.05 12.32
N ASN A 24 -47.00 -45.60 12.70
CA ASN A 24 -47.69 -45.33 13.97
C ASN A 24 -46.83 -45.75 15.17
N ASN A 25 -46.83 -44.94 16.23
CA ASN A 25 -47.14 -45.42 17.57
C ASN A 25 -47.56 -44.26 18.48
N GLU A 26 -48.76 -44.42 19.01
CA GLU A 26 -49.51 -43.56 19.90
C GLU A 26 -49.08 -43.84 21.35
N LYS A 27 -48.70 -42.80 22.10
CA LYS A 27 -48.88 -42.72 23.56
C LYS A 27 -49.08 -41.26 23.95
N GLU A 28 -50.30 -40.95 24.37
CA GLU A 28 -50.65 -39.76 25.14
C GLU A 28 -49.91 -39.71 26.48
N ALA A 29 -49.44 -38.52 26.86
CA ALA A 29 -49.49 -38.03 28.23
C ALA A 29 -49.42 -36.49 28.19
N THR A 30 -50.55 -35.87 28.56
CA THR A 30 -50.74 -34.44 28.75
C THR A 30 -49.75 -33.89 29.79
N THR A 31 -49.02 -32.83 29.44
CA THR A 31 -48.48 -31.90 30.44
C THR A 31 -48.41 -30.51 29.81
N GLU A 32 -49.30 -29.63 30.24
CA GLU A 32 -49.20 -28.20 29.97
C GLU A 32 -47.96 -27.67 30.71
N THR A 33 -47.02 -27.06 29.99
CA THR A 33 -46.10 -26.07 30.54
C THR A 33 -45.70 -25.12 29.42
N THR A 34 -46.20 -23.89 29.56
CA THR A 34 -45.76 -22.70 28.86
C THR A 34 -44.25 -22.52 29.06
N ALA A 35 -43.46 -22.62 27.99
CA ALA A 35 -42.08 -22.15 27.99
C ALA A 35 -41.76 -21.54 26.63
N ALA A 36 -41.62 -20.22 26.68
CA ALA A 36 -41.26 -19.29 25.62
C ALA A 36 -40.40 -19.91 24.51
N THR A 37 -40.93 -19.86 23.29
CA THR A 37 -40.11 -19.83 22.08
C THR A 37 -39.17 -18.62 22.22
N GLU A 38 -37.92 -18.87 22.61
CA GLU A 38 -36.83 -17.93 22.36
C GLU A 38 -36.75 -17.75 20.84
N GLU A 39 -37.43 -16.72 20.35
CA GLU A 39 -37.07 -16.08 19.10
C GLU A 39 -35.62 -15.63 19.23
N LYS A 40 -34.69 -16.49 18.80
CA LYS A 40 -33.40 -16.04 18.30
C LYS A 40 -33.70 -15.13 17.12
N THR A 41 -33.89 -13.85 17.42
CA THR A 41 -33.84 -12.76 16.46
C THR A 41 -32.43 -12.80 15.89
N LYS A 42 -32.27 -13.57 14.81
CA LYS A 42 -31.09 -13.59 13.98
C LYS A 42 -31.05 -12.20 13.34
N LYS A 43 -30.45 -11.24 14.06
CA LYS A 43 -30.26 -9.87 13.58
C LYS A 43 -29.52 -10.01 12.25
N GLU A 44 -30.24 -9.86 11.14
CA GLU A 44 -29.66 -9.82 9.81
C GLU A 44 -28.69 -8.64 9.80
N GLU A 45 -27.41 -8.92 10.02
CA GLU A 45 -26.38 -7.91 9.90
C GLU A 45 -26.39 -7.42 8.46
N ASN A 46 -27.00 -6.25 8.26
CA ASN A 46 -27.11 -5.57 6.97
C ASN A 46 -25.72 -5.48 6.32
N VAL A 47 -25.60 -6.07 5.13
CA VAL A 47 -24.39 -6.07 4.33
C VAL A 47 -24.22 -4.69 3.70
N LYS A 48 -23.12 -4.03 4.00
CA LYS A 48 -22.74 -2.72 3.47
C LYS A 48 -21.63 -2.87 2.44
N THR A 49 -21.46 -1.87 1.58
CA THR A 49 -20.40 -1.86 0.56
C THR A 49 -19.41 -0.72 0.82
N ALA A 50 -18.12 -1.01 0.70
CA ALA A 50 -17.04 -0.04 0.71
C ALA A 50 -16.40 0.07 -0.68
N THR A 51 -15.90 1.25 -1.04
CA THR A 51 -15.18 1.47 -2.31
C THR A 51 -13.68 1.31 -2.08
N LEU A 52 -13.06 0.35 -2.76
CA LEU A 52 -11.62 0.14 -2.75
C LEU A 52 -10.97 0.84 -3.95
N PHE A 53 -9.84 1.50 -3.71
CA PHE A 53 -9.07 2.20 -4.73
C PHE A 53 -7.80 1.42 -5.07
N ILE A 54 -7.85 0.78 -6.24
CA ILE A 54 -6.89 0.04 -7.05
C ILE A 54 -5.80 0.82 -7.81
N GLY A 55 -4.66 1.24 -7.24
CA GLY A 55 -3.62 1.91 -8.05
C GLY A 55 -2.73 2.93 -7.34
N LYS A 56 -2.26 3.95 -8.07
CA LYS A 56 -1.26 4.93 -7.58
C LYS A 56 -1.51 6.34 -8.13
N LYS A 57 -1.04 7.36 -7.39
CA LYS A 57 -0.98 8.78 -7.83
C LYS A 57 -2.25 9.35 -8.47
N GLY A 58 -3.43 8.95 -8.02
CA GLY A 58 -4.70 9.46 -8.58
C GLY A 58 -5.27 8.63 -9.72
N ASP A 59 -4.46 7.74 -10.32
CA ASP A 59 -4.93 6.73 -11.25
C ASP A 59 -5.34 5.47 -10.48
N TYR A 60 -6.64 5.35 -10.24
CA TYR A 60 -7.21 4.29 -9.42
C TYR A 60 -8.37 3.59 -10.14
N GLY A 61 -8.27 2.27 -10.26
CA GLY A 61 -9.43 1.41 -10.43
C GLY A 61 -10.32 1.46 -9.18
N ARG A 62 -11.64 1.32 -9.37
CA ARG A 62 -12.61 1.28 -8.27
C ARG A 62 -13.22 -0.11 -8.18
N TYR A 63 -13.11 -0.70 -7.00
CA TYR A 63 -13.65 -2.02 -6.68
C TYR A 63 -14.56 -1.92 -5.47
N TYR A 64 -15.39 -2.92 -5.27
CA TYR A 64 -16.41 -2.91 -4.23
C TYR A 64 -16.22 -4.08 -3.28
N TYR A 65 -16.27 -3.79 -1.98
CA TYR A 65 -16.10 -4.79 -0.94
C TYR A 65 -17.28 -4.81 0.02
N ASN A 66 -17.97 -5.94 0.04
CA ASN A 66 -19.09 -6.16 0.94
C ASN A 66 -18.60 -6.53 2.34
N TYR A 67 -19.14 -5.87 3.36
CA TYR A 67 -18.76 -6.05 4.75
C TYR A 67 -19.98 -5.96 5.68
N LYS A 68 -19.88 -6.59 6.85
CA LYS A 68 -20.88 -6.52 7.92
C LYS A 68 -20.35 -5.74 9.12
N GLY A 69 -21.23 -5.17 9.94
CA GLY A 69 -20.88 -4.39 11.14
C GLY A 69 -20.13 -3.09 10.84
N THR A 70 -19.31 -2.62 11.79
CA THR A 70 -18.56 -1.35 11.66
C THR A 70 -17.40 -1.46 10.66
N LEU A 71 -17.27 -0.49 9.75
CA LEU A 71 -16.14 -0.42 8.83
C LEU A 71 -14.88 0.00 9.60
N THR A 72 -13.77 -0.70 9.35
CA THR A 72 -12.48 -0.42 10.00
C THR A 72 -11.37 -0.43 8.96
N PRO A 73 -10.21 0.20 9.23
CA PRO A 73 -9.05 0.10 8.35
C PRO A 73 -8.69 -1.36 8.04
N ARG A 74 -8.77 -2.25 9.03
CA ARG A 74 -8.47 -3.68 8.85
C ARG A 74 -9.44 -4.37 7.89
N LYS A 75 -10.73 -4.03 7.92
CA LYS A 75 -11.71 -4.57 6.96
C LYS A 75 -11.44 -4.09 5.54
N LEU A 76 -11.07 -2.82 5.38
CA LEU A 76 -10.69 -2.26 4.08
C LEU A 76 -9.43 -2.91 3.53
N MET A 77 -8.40 -3.10 4.37
CA MET A 77 -7.18 -3.82 3.97
C MET A 77 -7.49 -5.25 3.54
N LYS A 78 -8.32 -5.98 4.31
CA LYS A 78 -8.77 -7.32 3.92
C LYS A 78 -9.55 -7.33 2.59
N GLY A 79 -10.31 -6.26 2.32
CA GLY A 79 -10.95 -6.05 1.02
C GLY A 79 -9.92 -5.95 -0.10
N ILE A 80 -8.88 -5.12 0.09
CA ILE A 80 -7.77 -5.00 -0.87
C ILE A 80 -7.09 -6.36 -1.07
N GLU A 81 -6.72 -7.08 0.00
CA GLU A 81 -6.08 -8.41 -0.11
C GLU A 81 -6.91 -9.38 -0.95
N LYS A 82 -8.24 -9.41 -0.74
CA LYS A 82 -9.16 -10.27 -1.49
C LYS A 82 -9.32 -9.85 -2.95
N THR A 83 -9.28 -8.55 -3.23
CA THR A 83 -9.41 -8.03 -4.58
C THR A 83 -8.13 -8.27 -5.38
N THR A 84 -6.96 -8.04 -4.79
CA THR A 84 -5.70 -7.95 -5.54
C THR A 84 -4.79 -9.16 -5.36
N GLY A 85 -5.07 -10.03 -4.40
CA GLY A 85 -4.17 -11.10 -3.96
C GLY A 85 -2.94 -10.59 -3.20
N TRP A 86 -2.79 -9.28 -2.94
CA TRP A 86 -1.62 -8.78 -2.21
C TRP A 86 -1.67 -9.21 -0.74
N ASN A 87 -0.60 -9.80 -0.21
CA ASN A 87 -0.53 -10.12 1.21
C ASN A 87 -0.30 -8.84 2.03
N LEU A 88 -1.28 -8.40 2.82
CA LEU A 88 -1.21 -7.20 3.66
C LEU A 88 -1.22 -7.56 5.16
N THR A 89 -0.69 -8.73 5.51
CA THR A 89 -0.64 -9.21 6.90
C THR A 89 0.04 -8.20 7.82
N LEU A 90 -0.70 -7.77 8.84
CA LEU A 90 -0.25 -6.83 9.86
C LEU A 90 0.44 -7.52 11.04
N ASN A 91 1.43 -6.86 11.63
CA ASN A 91 2.12 -7.33 12.84
C ASN A 91 1.26 -7.13 14.10
N LYS A 92 0.52 -6.03 14.15
CA LYS A 92 -0.39 -5.68 15.25
C LYS A 92 -1.68 -5.04 14.72
N ARG A 93 -2.62 -4.75 15.62
CA ARG A 93 -3.84 -4.00 15.27
C ARG A 93 -3.46 -2.61 14.74
N VAL A 94 -4.25 -2.08 13.82
CA VAL A 94 -4.12 -0.70 13.34
C VAL A 94 -4.34 0.25 14.52
N THR A 95 -3.39 1.14 14.77
CA THR A 95 -3.47 2.11 15.87
C THR A 95 -4.11 3.39 15.37
N LYS A 96 -5.17 3.86 16.04
CA LYS A 96 -5.78 5.17 15.77
C LYS A 96 -4.95 6.27 16.43
N ARG A 97 -4.73 7.37 15.71
CA ARG A 97 -4.13 8.63 16.18
C ARG A 97 -5.16 9.75 16.11
N ALA A 98 -4.85 10.90 16.70
CA ALA A 98 -5.66 12.11 16.55
C ALA A 98 -5.76 12.56 15.08
N ASP A 99 -4.69 12.37 14.30
CA ASP A 99 -4.57 12.84 12.93
C ASP A 99 -4.71 11.73 11.86
N GLY A 100 -5.06 10.49 12.26
CA GLY A 100 -5.27 9.38 11.33
C GLY A 100 -4.93 8.00 11.90
N TYR A 101 -4.17 7.19 11.15
CA TYR A 101 -3.89 5.78 11.50
C TYR A 101 -2.43 5.37 11.28
N ILE A 102 -1.94 4.49 12.15
CA ILE A 102 -0.68 3.75 11.98
C ILE A 102 -1.00 2.33 11.53
N ILE A 103 -0.36 1.91 10.45
CA ILE A 103 -0.46 0.57 9.89
C ILE A 103 0.92 -0.09 9.99
N CYS A 104 1.02 -1.12 10.82
CA CYS A 104 2.26 -1.82 11.13
C CYS A 104 2.26 -3.19 10.43
N PHE A 105 3.10 -3.34 9.40
CA PHE A 105 3.16 -4.54 8.58
C PHE A 105 4.01 -5.63 9.22
N SER A 106 3.58 -6.88 9.08
CA SER A 106 4.42 -8.03 9.41
C SER A 106 5.38 -8.34 8.26
N LYS A 107 6.45 -9.10 8.55
CA LYS A 107 7.37 -9.64 7.54
C LYS A 107 6.70 -10.57 6.50
N LYS A 108 5.45 -10.99 6.72
CA LYS A 108 4.67 -11.78 5.74
C LYS A 108 3.97 -10.90 4.68
N SER A 109 3.91 -9.59 4.89
CA SER A 109 3.30 -8.70 3.91
C SER A 109 4.14 -8.64 2.64
N VAL A 110 3.47 -8.42 1.51
CA VAL A 110 4.07 -8.20 0.19
C VAL A 110 5.08 -7.06 0.16
N LEU A 111 5.00 -6.12 1.11
CA LEU A 111 5.99 -5.05 1.29
C LEU A 111 7.38 -5.57 1.73
N TYR A 112 7.44 -6.80 2.25
CA TYR A 112 8.69 -7.50 2.60
C TYR A 112 8.99 -8.67 1.66
N THR A 113 7.97 -9.42 1.25
CA THR A 113 8.16 -10.67 0.50
C THR A 113 8.17 -10.46 -1.01
N GLY A 114 7.58 -9.38 -1.51
CA GLY A 114 7.24 -9.24 -2.94
C GLY A 114 6.19 -10.24 -3.44
N GLN A 115 5.76 -11.19 -2.60
CA GLN A 115 4.88 -12.30 -2.97
C GLN A 115 3.40 -11.92 -2.86
N LYS A 116 2.67 -12.21 -3.94
CA LYS A 116 1.21 -12.16 -3.97
C LYS A 116 0.66 -13.53 -3.54
N ASN A 117 -0.47 -13.55 -2.85
CA ASN A 117 -1.16 -14.78 -2.45
C ASN A 117 -1.78 -15.51 -3.65
N GLU A 118 -2.18 -14.75 -4.69
CA GLU A 118 -2.73 -15.25 -5.94
C GLU A 118 -2.20 -14.38 -7.10
N GLU A 119 -1.86 -15.00 -8.23
CA GLU A 119 -1.49 -14.28 -9.45
C GLU A 119 -2.76 -13.91 -10.22
N SER A 120 -3.08 -12.61 -10.25
CA SER A 120 -4.11 -12.05 -11.12
C SER A 120 -3.44 -11.14 -12.15
N ASP A 121 -3.74 -11.37 -13.42
CA ASP A 121 -3.26 -10.56 -14.55
C ASP A 121 -3.71 -9.10 -14.42
N GLU A 122 -4.91 -8.86 -13.88
CA GLU A 122 -5.47 -7.51 -13.68
C GLU A 122 -4.63 -6.68 -12.71
N PHE A 123 -4.05 -7.32 -11.69
CA PHE A 123 -3.22 -6.67 -10.67
C PHE A 123 -1.74 -6.98 -10.84
N TYR A 124 -1.35 -7.41 -12.04
CA TYR A 124 0.05 -7.57 -12.41
C TYR A 124 0.67 -6.19 -12.68
N ILE A 125 1.73 -5.87 -11.93
CA ILE A 125 2.51 -4.64 -12.10
C ILE A 125 3.97 -5.07 -12.21
N PRO A 126 4.57 -5.00 -13.41
CA PRO A 126 5.89 -5.58 -13.65
C PRO A 126 7.02 -4.79 -12.98
N TYR A 127 6.84 -3.47 -12.79
CA TYR A 127 7.86 -2.61 -12.21
C TYR A 127 7.72 -2.54 -10.70
N LYS A 128 8.78 -2.91 -9.98
CA LYS A 128 8.80 -3.00 -8.51
C LYS A 128 8.43 -1.67 -7.84
N GLU A 129 9.01 -0.54 -8.26
CA GLU A 129 8.66 0.77 -7.68
C GLU A 129 7.18 1.05 -7.81
N TYR A 130 6.60 0.73 -8.97
CA TYR A 130 5.19 0.95 -9.26
C TYR A 130 4.31 -0.01 -8.46
N PHE A 131 4.76 -1.24 -8.27
CA PHE A 131 4.07 -2.23 -7.48
C PHE A 131 3.97 -1.79 -6.01
N TYR A 132 5.11 -1.51 -5.36
CA TYR A 132 5.13 -1.06 -3.96
C TYR A 132 4.40 0.28 -3.79
N GLN A 133 4.54 1.20 -4.75
CA GLN A 133 3.78 2.45 -4.72
C GLN A 133 2.28 2.17 -4.78
N SER A 134 1.83 1.33 -5.70
CA SER A 134 0.41 0.99 -5.83
C SER A 134 -0.14 0.34 -4.57
N VAL A 135 0.60 -0.55 -3.91
CA VAL A 135 0.19 -1.14 -2.63
C VAL A 135 -0.07 -0.05 -1.58
N LEU A 136 0.90 0.85 -1.37
CA LEU A 136 0.82 1.89 -0.35
C LEU A 136 -0.20 2.99 -0.68
N ASP A 137 -0.29 3.41 -1.94
CA ASP A 137 -1.25 4.42 -2.40
C ASP A 137 -2.69 3.88 -2.31
N SER A 138 -2.91 2.61 -2.69
CA SER A 138 -4.22 1.95 -2.61
C SER A 138 -4.75 1.89 -1.18
N ILE A 139 -3.90 1.49 -0.22
CA ILE A 139 -4.28 1.45 1.20
C ILE A 139 -4.64 2.84 1.70
N ARG A 140 -3.78 3.83 1.42
CA ARG A 140 -3.99 5.22 1.87
C ARG A 140 -5.27 5.80 1.29
N GLN A 141 -5.47 5.68 -0.01
CA GLN A 141 -6.63 6.25 -0.69
C GLN A 141 -7.91 5.57 -0.25
N THR A 142 -7.92 4.24 -0.15
CA THR A 142 -9.08 3.48 0.31
C THR A 142 -9.48 3.87 1.73
N ILE A 143 -8.54 3.94 2.67
CA ILE A 143 -8.85 4.32 4.05
C ILE A 143 -9.37 5.75 4.12
N ARG A 144 -8.70 6.69 3.44
CA ARG A 144 -9.12 8.09 3.43
C ARG A 144 -10.51 8.28 2.86
N TYR A 145 -10.80 7.64 1.73
CA TYR A 145 -12.10 7.78 1.08
C TYR A 145 -13.24 7.27 1.95
N ASN A 146 -13.05 6.12 2.61
CA ASN A 146 -14.15 5.47 3.33
C ASN A 146 -14.31 5.94 4.78
N LEU A 147 -13.25 6.45 5.43
CA LEU A 147 -13.26 6.71 6.87
C LEU A 147 -13.01 8.16 7.26
N LYS A 148 -12.55 9.02 6.35
CA LYS A 148 -12.34 10.45 6.64
C LYS A 148 -13.71 11.12 6.76
N LYS A 149 -13.94 11.83 7.87
CA LYS A 149 -15.10 12.71 8.01
C LYS A 149 -14.76 14.12 7.56
N ASP A 150 -15.78 14.92 7.31
CA ASP A 150 -15.63 16.32 6.95
C ASP A 150 -14.88 17.09 8.05
N GLY A 151 -13.94 17.94 7.65
CA GLY A 151 -13.08 18.70 8.56
C GLY A 151 -11.95 17.90 9.24
N GLU A 152 -11.95 16.57 9.19
CA GLU A 152 -10.89 15.75 9.81
C GLU A 152 -9.64 15.66 8.93
N THR A 153 -8.47 15.59 9.57
CA THR A 153 -7.25 15.11 8.92
C THR A 153 -7.23 13.59 8.96
N MET A 154 -6.75 12.96 7.87
CA MET A 154 -6.65 11.51 7.77
C MET A 154 -5.30 11.14 7.16
N ASN A 155 -4.28 11.21 8.01
CA ASN A 155 -2.92 10.81 7.73
C ASN A 155 -2.77 9.29 7.89
N ILE A 156 -1.91 8.70 7.06
CA ILE A 156 -1.60 7.28 7.12
C ILE A 156 -0.11 7.16 7.34
N TYR A 157 0.27 6.47 8.40
CA TYR A 157 1.65 6.19 8.77
C TYR A 157 1.91 4.71 8.55
N TYR A 158 3.00 4.41 7.85
CA TYR A 158 3.40 3.03 7.57
C TYR A 158 4.61 2.66 8.41
N TRP A 159 4.43 1.65 9.27
CA TRP A 159 5.46 1.18 10.18
C TRP A 159 5.89 -0.22 9.79
N GLY A 160 7.17 -0.49 10.02
CA GLY A 160 7.73 -1.83 9.95
C GLY A 160 7.34 -2.69 11.14
N LYS A 161 7.86 -3.92 11.16
CA LYS A 161 7.72 -4.82 12.32
C LYS A 161 8.36 -4.15 13.55
N GLU A 162 7.86 -4.46 14.75
CA GLU A 162 8.49 -4.01 16.01
C GLU A 162 8.66 -2.48 16.12
N ASP A 163 7.72 -1.72 15.54
CA ASP A 163 7.64 -0.27 15.67
C ASP A 163 8.83 0.49 15.07
N THR A 164 9.44 -0.11 14.04
CA THR A 164 10.52 0.49 13.26
C THR A 164 9.98 1.27 12.05
N PRO A 165 10.82 2.08 11.38
CA PRO A 165 10.57 2.50 10.01
C PRO A 165 10.24 1.30 9.10
N LEU A 166 9.40 1.54 8.09
CA LEU A 166 9.07 0.51 7.11
C LEU A 166 10.17 0.45 6.05
N ASN A 167 10.93 -0.65 6.04
CA ASN A 167 11.97 -0.91 5.08
C ASN A 167 11.42 -1.74 3.92
N ILE A 168 11.52 -1.22 2.69
CA ILE A 168 11.22 -1.95 1.45
C ILE A 168 12.56 -2.31 0.81
N SER A 169 13.09 -3.47 1.19
CA SER A 169 14.45 -3.89 0.82
C SER A 169 14.68 -3.93 -0.69
N GLU A 170 13.69 -4.37 -1.47
CA GLU A 170 13.81 -4.43 -2.94
C GLU A 170 13.94 -3.06 -3.60
N LEU A 171 13.51 -1.99 -2.93
CA LEU A 171 13.66 -0.61 -3.41
C LEU A 171 14.78 0.15 -2.69
N HIS A 172 15.45 -0.48 -1.71
CA HIS A 172 16.40 0.17 -0.83
C HIS A 172 15.84 1.48 -0.25
N LEU A 173 14.57 1.41 0.17
CA LEU A 173 13.77 2.55 0.57
C LEU A 173 13.27 2.36 2.00
N THR A 174 13.39 3.42 2.80
CA THR A 174 12.90 3.46 4.18
C THR A 174 11.82 4.52 4.27
N ILE A 175 10.61 4.14 4.71
CA ILE A 175 9.53 5.07 5.02
C ILE A 175 9.61 5.40 6.52
N PRO A 176 9.81 6.68 6.90
CA PRO A 176 9.92 7.07 8.29
C PRO A 176 8.59 6.90 9.03
N MET A 177 8.67 6.39 10.26
CA MET A 177 7.51 6.10 11.11
C MET A 177 6.79 7.37 11.62
N ASN A 178 7.51 8.49 11.70
CA ASN A 178 7.07 9.75 12.32
C ASN A 178 6.51 10.76 11.32
N GLN A 179 6.35 10.39 10.04
CA GLN A 179 5.81 11.27 9.02
C GLN A 179 4.63 10.62 8.27
N PRO A 180 3.58 11.38 7.93
CA PRO A 180 2.50 10.88 7.08
C PRO A 180 3.04 10.46 5.71
N TYR A 181 2.59 9.31 5.21
CA TYR A 181 2.89 8.90 3.84
C TYR A 181 2.16 9.81 2.84
N LYS A 182 2.95 10.41 1.95
CA LYS A 182 2.49 11.32 0.87
C LYS A 182 2.73 10.76 -0.54
N GLY A 183 3.61 9.77 -0.68
CA GLY A 183 3.86 9.00 -1.88
C GLY A 183 5.29 8.47 -1.89
N LEU A 184 5.58 7.35 -2.59
CA LEU A 184 6.96 6.87 -2.74
C LEU A 184 7.88 7.89 -3.44
N GLY A 185 7.31 8.80 -4.24
CA GLY A 185 8.01 9.93 -4.84
C GLY A 185 8.77 10.81 -3.84
N ASP A 186 8.27 10.89 -2.62
CA ASP A 186 8.85 11.72 -1.56
C ASP A 186 10.02 11.01 -0.84
N PHE A 187 10.28 9.74 -1.17
CA PHE A 187 11.26 8.88 -0.50
C PHE A 187 12.32 8.29 -1.46
N LYS A 188 12.44 8.80 -2.70
CA LYS A 188 13.19 8.16 -3.82
C LYS A 188 14.72 8.14 -3.66
N SER A 189 15.28 6.94 -3.47
CA SER A 189 16.41 6.46 -4.30
C SER A 189 15.84 5.81 -5.55
N THR A 190 16.32 6.15 -6.74
CA THR A 190 16.11 5.27 -7.91
C THR A 190 17.38 4.45 -8.06
N GLN A 191 17.46 3.17 -7.65
CA GLN A 191 18.63 2.37 -7.98
C GLN A 191 18.67 2.12 -9.50
N VAL A 192 19.76 2.52 -10.14
CA VAL A 192 19.99 2.33 -11.58
C VAL A 192 20.84 1.08 -11.82
N LYS A 193 21.68 0.69 -10.85
CA LYS A 193 22.50 -0.52 -10.93
C LYS A 193 23.15 -0.83 -9.57
N LYS A 194 23.15 -2.09 -9.14
CA LYS A 194 24.00 -2.56 -8.04
C LYS A 194 25.09 -3.46 -8.63
N THR A 195 26.34 -3.14 -8.30
CA THR A 195 27.50 -4.03 -8.53
C THR A 195 27.92 -4.65 -7.21
N ASP A 196 28.94 -5.51 -7.22
CA ASP A 196 29.47 -6.12 -6.00
C ASP A 196 30.05 -5.08 -5.02
N THR A 197 30.42 -3.89 -5.50
CA THR A 197 31.13 -2.87 -4.74
C THR A 197 30.36 -1.56 -4.58
N SER A 198 29.35 -1.31 -5.41
CA SER A 198 28.73 0.02 -5.48
C SER A 198 27.25 -0.05 -5.77
N VAL A 199 26.55 0.99 -5.33
CA VAL A 199 25.16 1.22 -5.67
C VAL A 199 25.03 2.53 -6.44
N ILE A 200 24.43 2.45 -7.62
CA ILE A 200 24.23 3.59 -8.51
C ILE A 200 22.76 3.99 -8.42
N TYR A 201 22.48 5.27 -8.26
CA TYR A 201 21.14 5.81 -8.20
C TYR A 201 20.97 7.07 -9.05
N ASP A 202 19.85 7.16 -9.78
CA ASP A 202 19.42 8.41 -10.40
C ASP A 202 18.50 9.15 -9.43
N VAL A 203 18.78 10.43 -9.19
CA VAL A 203 18.03 11.26 -8.26
C VAL A 203 17.79 12.65 -8.85
N GLU A 204 16.70 13.28 -8.42
CA GLU A 204 16.54 14.73 -8.51
C GLU A 204 17.08 15.36 -7.22
N GLY A 205 18.00 16.31 -7.36
CA GLY A 205 18.58 17.06 -6.25
C GLY A 205 18.50 18.56 -6.50
N VAL A 206 18.38 19.34 -5.43
CA VAL A 206 18.47 20.81 -5.50
C VAL A 206 19.91 21.21 -5.21
N PHE A 207 20.57 21.86 -6.16
CA PHE A 207 21.92 22.37 -5.99
C PHE A 207 21.96 23.50 -4.96
N LEU A 208 22.91 23.46 -4.02
CA LEU A 208 23.08 24.45 -2.97
C LEU A 208 24.40 25.24 -3.06
N GLY A 209 25.29 24.84 -3.98
CA GLY A 209 26.62 25.43 -4.16
C GLY A 209 27.75 24.43 -4.02
N MET A 210 28.97 24.87 -4.35
CA MET A 210 30.19 24.11 -4.10
C MET A 210 30.54 24.18 -2.60
N LYS A 211 31.07 23.09 -2.05
CA LYS A 211 31.70 23.05 -0.71
C LYS A 211 33.19 23.37 -0.82
N ASP A 212 33.84 22.79 -1.83
CA ASP A 212 35.24 22.95 -2.19
C ASP A 212 35.39 22.72 -3.72
N GLU A 213 36.62 22.58 -4.22
CA GLU A 213 36.87 22.50 -5.67
C GLU A 213 36.23 21.28 -6.36
N GLU A 214 36.02 20.20 -5.63
CA GLU A 214 35.53 18.91 -6.16
C GLU A 214 34.23 18.43 -5.51
N THR A 215 33.79 19.06 -4.43
CA THR A 215 32.63 18.64 -3.66
C THR A 215 31.46 19.60 -3.83
N VAL A 216 30.30 19.04 -4.19
CA VAL A 216 29.05 19.79 -4.32
C VAL A 216 28.13 19.55 -3.13
N ARG A 217 27.43 20.59 -2.68
CA ARG A 217 26.33 20.49 -1.73
C ARG A 217 25.01 20.45 -2.47
N MET A 218 24.18 19.46 -2.15
CA MET A 218 22.87 19.31 -2.74
C MET A 218 21.86 18.87 -1.70
N LYS A 219 20.63 19.36 -1.82
CA LYS A 219 19.48 18.81 -1.11
C LYS A 219 18.91 17.66 -1.91
N VAL A 220 19.15 16.44 -1.47
CA VAL A 220 18.65 15.20 -2.10
C VAL A 220 17.75 14.52 -1.08
N ARG A 221 16.52 14.16 -1.47
CA ARG A 221 15.51 13.58 -0.56
C ARG A 221 15.18 14.45 0.67
N GLY A 222 15.28 15.77 0.51
CA GLY A 222 14.98 16.72 1.59
C GLY A 222 16.12 16.96 2.58
N GLU A 223 17.24 16.24 2.45
CA GLU A 223 18.42 16.39 3.30
C GLU A 223 19.58 17.06 2.53
N GLU A 224 20.27 17.98 3.17
CA GLU A 224 21.52 18.54 2.64
C GLU A 224 22.65 17.51 2.80
N GLN A 225 23.27 17.14 1.69
CA GLN A 225 24.38 16.20 1.64
C GLN A 225 25.48 16.74 0.72
N SER A 226 26.71 16.27 0.95
CA SER A 226 27.87 16.60 0.13
C SER A 226 28.26 15.41 -0.74
N TYR A 227 28.60 15.66 -2.00
CA TYR A 227 28.97 14.64 -2.97
C TYR A 227 30.25 15.07 -3.68
N ARG A 228 31.24 14.18 -3.77
CA ARG A 228 32.42 14.42 -4.60
C ARG A 228 32.02 14.24 -6.07
N VAL A 229 32.51 15.11 -6.94
CA VAL A 229 32.26 15.08 -8.38
C VAL A 229 33.48 14.44 -9.06
N THR A 230 33.36 13.17 -9.47
CA THR A 230 34.51 12.39 -9.93
C THR A 230 34.92 12.64 -11.37
N TYR A 231 34.00 13.13 -12.20
CA TYR A 231 34.31 13.42 -13.60
C TYR A 231 34.62 14.91 -13.76
N PRO A 232 35.86 15.30 -14.11
CA PRO A 232 36.25 16.71 -14.23
C PRO A 232 35.35 17.51 -15.17
N LYS A 233 34.78 16.87 -16.20
CA LYS A 233 33.82 17.48 -17.14
C LYS A 233 32.51 17.95 -16.50
N LEU A 234 32.14 17.43 -15.32
CA LEU A 234 30.93 17.83 -14.60
C LEU A 234 31.17 19.05 -13.69
N LEU A 235 32.41 19.30 -13.26
CA LEU A 235 32.74 20.41 -12.36
C LEU A 235 32.35 21.79 -12.91
N PRO A 236 32.60 22.13 -14.19
CA PRO A 236 32.17 23.41 -14.73
C PRO A 236 30.65 23.62 -14.67
N ILE A 237 29.86 22.55 -14.80
CA ILE A 237 28.39 22.61 -14.76
C ILE A 237 27.93 23.01 -13.36
N PHE A 238 28.53 22.42 -12.31
CA PHE A 238 28.22 22.79 -10.94
C PHE A 238 28.77 24.17 -10.55
N LYS A 239 29.98 24.52 -11.00
CA LYS A 239 30.58 25.85 -10.73
C LYS A 239 29.78 27.00 -11.36
N ALA A 240 29.09 26.74 -12.47
CA ALA A 240 28.18 27.69 -13.12
C ALA A 240 26.72 27.60 -12.62
N GLY A 241 26.39 26.62 -11.78
CA GLY A 241 25.04 26.36 -11.31
C GLY A 241 24.52 27.42 -10.35
N ASN A 242 23.21 27.67 -10.36
CA ASN A 242 22.56 28.58 -9.43
C ASN A 242 22.00 27.82 -8.23
N SER A 243 22.24 28.33 -7.02
CA SER A 243 21.62 27.75 -5.81
C SER A 243 20.08 27.72 -5.96
N GLY A 244 19.47 26.60 -5.58
CA GLY A 244 18.04 26.34 -5.78
C GLY A 244 17.70 25.65 -7.11
N GLN A 245 18.65 25.51 -8.03
CA GLN A 245 18.43 24.79 -9.29
C GLN A 245 18.19 23.30 -9.04
N THR A 246 17.10 22.77 -9.59
CA THR A 246 16.84 21.32 -9.58
C THR A 246 17.62 20.66 -10.71
N MET A 247 18.32 19.58 -10.38
CA MET A 247 19.17 18.84 -11.31
C MET A 247 18.86 17.34 -11.21
N LYS A 248 18.75 16.67 -12.35
CA LYS A 248 18.75 15.21 -12.43
C LYS A 248 20.18 14.74 -12.50
N ILE A 249 20.59 13.92 -11.54
CA ILE A 249 21.97 13.43 -11.42
C ILE A 249 22.00 11.93 -11.14
N GLN A 250 23.13 11.31 -11.43
CA GLN A 250 23.44 9.97 -10.99
C GLN A 250 24.45 10.04 -9.84
N ILE A 251 24.17 9.31 -8.77
CA ILE A 251 25.04 9.13 -7.61
C ILE A 251 25.53 7.70 -7.59
N THR A 252 26.83 7.49 -7.44
CA THR A 252 27.42 6.19 -7.12
C THR A 252 27.87 6.20 -5.67
N GLU A 253 27.36 5.26 -4.88
CA GLU A 253 27.74 5.04 -3.49
C GLU A 253 28.65 3.81 -3.41
N ASP A 254 29.86 3.99 -2.91
CA ASP A 254 30.76 2.88 -2.59
C ASP A 254 30.28 2.18 -1.31
N MET A 255 30.05 0.88 -1.37
CA MET A 255 29.46 0.14 -0.24
C MET A 255 30.45 -0.14 0.89
N ALA A 256 31.76 -0.10 0.64
CA ALA A 256 32.78 -0.36 1.66
C ALA A 256 33.06 0.91 2.49
N THR A 257 33.05 2.07 1.85
CA THR A 257 33.42 3.35 2.45
C THR A 257 32.23 4.26 2.74
N GLY A 258 31.08 4.04 2.08
CA GLY A 258 29.92 4.93 2.12
C GLY A 258 30.12 6.23 1.35
N GLU A 259 31.22 6.37 0.59
CA GLU A 259 31.49 7.56 -0.21
C GLU A 259 30.46 7.70 -1.34
N LYS A 260 29.92 8.91 -1.53
CA LYS A 260 28.91 9.20 -2.55
C LYS A 260 29.45 10.16 -3.60
N LEU A 261 29.36 9.73 -4.85
CA LEU A 261 29.99 10.39 -5.98
C LEU A 261 28.93 10.80 -7.01
N VAL A 262 28.97 12.04 -7.49
CA VAL A 262 28.18 12.42 -8.67
C VAL A 262 28.90 11.91 -9.92
N THR A 263 28.29 10.96 -10.61
CA THR A 263 28.88 10.31 -11.78
C THR A 263 28.26 10.76 -13.11
N LYS A 264 27.09 11.40 -13.08
CA LYS A 264 26.40 11.91 -14.27
C LYS A 264 25.43 13.04 -13.92
N ILE A 265 25.24 13.96 -14.86
CA ILE A 265 24.13 14.93 -14.89
C ILE A 265 23.33 14.66 -16.17
N TYR A 266 22.01 14.77 -16.10
CA TYR A 266 21.09 14.57 -17.24
C TYR A 266 20.62 15.89 -17.85
#